data_AF-A0A658NLS1-F1
#
_entry.id   AF-A0A658NLS1-F1
#
_cell.length_a   1.000
_cell.length_b   1.000
_cell.length_c   1.000
_cell.angle_alpha   90.00
_cell.angle_beta   90.00
_cell.angle_gamma   90.00
#
_symmetry.space_group_name_H-M   'P 1'
#
loop_
_entity.id
_entity.type
_entity.pdbx_description
1 polymer ?
#
loop_
_entity_poly.entity_id
_entity_poly.type
_entity_poly.pdbx_seq_one_letter_code
_entity_poly.pdbx_strand_id
1 'polypeptide(L)' 'AIAGYRLLLDTALGERIERVLVFGHPTLSRPVHRLLSRRDIELVVVSPSASWPDPGWAASQVCDDVELAPGDDDWLNE' A
#
# COMPACT_ATOMS: atom_id res chain seq x y z
N ALA A 1 -10.94 -8.71 -1.40
CA ALA A 1 -9.66 -8.69 -2.14
C ALA A 1 -9.91 -9.14 -3.58
N ILE A 2 -9.23 -8.54 -4.56
CA ILE A 2 -9.33 -8.93 -5.96
C ILE A 2 -8.58 -10.26 -6.16
N ALA A 3 -9.22 -11.25 -6.79
CA ALA A 3 -8.58 -12.53 -7.05
C ALA A 3 -7.35 -12.36 -7.95
N GLY A 4 -6.26 -13.07 -7.65
CA GLY A 4 -5.05 -13.05 -8.49
C GLY A 4 -4.17 -11.79 -8.40
N TYR A 5 -4.56 -10.75 -7.64
CA TYR A 5 -3.83 -9.46 -7.58
C TYR A 5 -2.31 -9.59 -7.34
N ARG A 6 -1.89 -10.57 -6.53
CA ARG A 6 -0.49 -10.81 -6.18
C ARG A 6 0.38 -11.13 -7.39
N LEU A 7 -0.20 -11.72 -8.45
CA LEU A 7 0.49 -12.03 -9.70
C LEU A 7 0.79 -10.76 -10.51
N LEU A 8 0.05 -9.68 -10.26
CA LEU A 8 0.18 -8.39 -10.96
C LEU A 8 1.15 -7.44 -10.25
N LEU A 9 1.45 -7.66 -8.97
CA LEU A 9 2.28 -6.75 -8.17
C LEU A 9 3.74 -6.64 -8.66
N ASP A 10 4.27 -7.66 -9.31
CA ASP A 10 5.63 -7.64 -9.89
C ASP A 10 5.61 -7.39 -11.41
N THR A 11 4.50 -6.84 -11.94
CA THR A 11 4.36 -6.45 -13.35
C THR A 11 4.38 -4.92 -13.49
N ALA A 12 4.37 -4.41 -14.72
CA ALA A 12 4.28 -2.97 -15.00
C ALA A 12 3.08 -2.30 -14.29
N LEU A 13 1.98 -3.02 -14.06
CA LEU A 13 0.85 -2.49 -13.29
C LEU A 13 1.21 -2.25 -11.82
N GLY A 14 1.96 -3.17 -11.21
CA GLY A 14 2.45 -3.01 -9.85
C GLY A 14 3.49 -1.89 -9.73
N GLU A 15 4.33 -1.73 -10.75
CA GLU A 15 5.32 -0.64 -10.82
C GLU A 15 4.66 0.75 -10.81
N ARG A 16 3.47 0.89 -11.41
CA ARG A 16 2.66 2.12 -11.41
C ARG A 16 2.04 2.49 -10.05
N ILE A 17 2.15 1.65 -9.02
CA ILE A 17 1.64 1.99 -7.68
C ILE A 17 2.52 3.08 -7.06
N GLU A 18 1.91 4.19 -6.67
CA GLU A 18 2.59 5.35 -6.08
C GLU A 18 2.35 5.48 -4.57
N ARG A 19 1.22 4.96 -4.06
CA ARG A 19 0.83 5.07 -2.65
C ARG A 19 0.17 3.79 -2.16
N VAL A 20 0.46 3.40 -0.91
CA VAL A 20 -0.15 2.24 -0.25
C VAL A 20 -0.62 2.64 1.15
N LEU A 21 -1.88 2.35 1.46
CA LEU A 21 -2.46 2.49 2.80
C LEU A 21 -2.55 1.10 3.45
N VAL A 22 -1.88 0.93 4.58
CA VAL A 22 -1.90 -0.32 5.35
C VAL A 22 -2.77 -0.16 6.58
N PHE A 23 -3.85 -0.93 6.63
CA PHE A 23 -4.72 -1.03 7.80
C PHE A 23 -4.50 -2.36 8.52
N GLY A 24 -4.41 -2.31 9.84
CA GLY A 24 -4.33 -3.49 10.71
C GLY A 24 -2.98 -4.22 10.65
N HIS A 25 -3.02 -5.56 10.81
CA HIS A 25 -1.83 -6.41 10.87
C HIS A 25 -1.81 -7.39 9.68
N PRO A 26 -1.31 -6.96 8.50
CA PRO A 26 -1.41 -7.77 7.30
C PRO A 26 -0.52 -9.01 7.39
N THR A 27 -1.08 -10.18 7.06
CA THR A 27 -0.30 -11.38 6.76
C THR A 27 0.18 -11.28 5.32
N LEU A 28 1.40 -10.79 5.15
CA LEU A 28 1.94 -10.41 3.86
C LEU A 28 2.50 -11.61 3.11
N SER A 29 1.89 -11.94 1.97
CA SER A 29 2.55 -12.78 0.96
C SER A 29 3.82 -12.08 0.46
N ARG A 30 4.79 -12.85 -0.06
CA ARG A 30 6.07 -12.32 -0.58
C ARG A 30 5.92 -11.14 -1.56
N PRO A 31 4.99 -11.15 -2.55
CA PRO A 31 4.80 -10.01 -3.44
C PRO A 31 4.36 -8.73 -2.72
N VAL A 32 3.49 -8.85 -1.71
CA VAL A 32 3.05 -7.67 -0.94
C VAL A 32 4.19 -7.16 -0.06
N HIS A 33 5.00 -8.03 0.53
CA HIS A 33 6.18 -7.59 1.27
C HIS A 33 7.17 -6.82 0.38
N ARG A 34 7.41 -7.28 -0.87
CA ARG A 34 8.24 -6.53 -1.83
C ARG A 34 7.66 -5.16 -2.15
N LEU A 35 6.35 -5.09 -2.43
CA LEU A 35 5.66 -3.81 -2.64
C LEU A 35 5.89 -2.87 -1.46
N LEU A 36 5.68 -3.32 -0.23
CA LEU A 36 5.84 -2.47 0.97
C LEU A 36 7.29 -2.09 1.28
N SER A 37 8.28 -2.78 0.70
CA SER A 37 9.70 -2.45 0.85
C SER A 37 10.20 -1.44 -0.19
N ARG A 38 9.35 -1.04 -1.15
CA ARG A 38 9.69 -0.02 -2.16
C ARG A 38 9.93 1.33 -1.50
N ARG A 39 10.98 2.01 -1.95
CA ARG A 39 11.38 3.35 -1.45
C ARG A 39 10.80 4.49 -2.29
N ASP A 40 10.22 4.15 -3.42
CA ASP A 40 9.59 5.06 -4.39
C ASP A 40 8.07 5.16 -4.20
N ILE A 41 7.50 4.54 -3.16
CA ILE A 41 6.08 4.63 -2.83
C ILE A 41 5.87 5.38 -1.52
N GLU A 42 4.76 6.11 -1.43
CA GLU A 42 4.27 6.65 -0.17
C GLU A 42 3.54 5.56 0.61
N LEU A 43 4.20 5.04 1.66
CA LEU A 43 3.63 4.02 2.53
C LEU A 43 3.03 4.68 3.78
N VAL A 44 1.70 4.67 3.87
CA VAL A 44 0.96 5.18 5.03
C VAL A 44 0.44 4.00 5.84
N VAL A 45 0.80 3.95 7.13
CA VAL A 45 0.26 2.95 8.06
C VAL A 45 -0.83 3.61 8.91
N VAL A 46 -2.03 3.04 8.87
CA VAL A 46 -3.18 3.52 9.62
C VAL A 46 -3.42 2.59 10.79
N SER A 47 -3.20 3.10 12.01
CA SER A 47 -3.28 2.35 13.24
C SER A 47 -3.78 3.22 14.39
N PRO A 48 -4.79 2.77 15.16
CA PRO A 48 -5.22 3.46 16.37
C PRO A 48 -4.26 3.24 17.56
N SER A 49 -3.14 2.55 17.34
CA SER A 49 -2.23 2.11 18.41
C SER A 49 -0.79 2.50 18.12
N ALA A 50 -0.01 2.71 19.19
CA ALA A 50 1.41 3.04 19.12
C ALA A 50 2.32 1.88 18.70
N SER A 51 1.75 0.75 18.30
CA SER A 51 2.45 -0.41 17.74
C SER A 51 1.84 -0.74 16.39
N TRP A 52 2.68 -0.83 15.37
CA TRP A 52 2.24 -1.15 14.02
C TRP A 52 3.29 -2.01 13.31
N PRO A 53 2.87 -2.80 12.31
CA PRO A 53 3.80 -3.54 11.48
C PRO A 53 4.41 -2.59 10.44
N ASP A 54 5.74 -2.48 10.44
CA ASP A 54 6.51 -1.82 9.37
C ASP A 54 7.69 -2.72 8.95
N PRO A 55 7.41 -3.88 8.33
CA PRO A 55 8.43 -4.79 7.85
C PRO A 55 9.16 -4.14 6.67
N GLY A 56 10.28 -3.47 6.97
CA GLY A 56 11.08 -2.74 5.99
C GLY A 56 11.49 -1.34 6.44
N TRP A 57 10.92 -0.85 7.55
CA TRP A 57 11.14 0.54 8.02
C TRP A 57 10.92 1.52 6.86
N ALA A 58 9.80 1.32 6.17
CA ALA A 58 9.46 1.99 4.92
C ALA A 58 8.24 2.90 5.09
N ALA A 59 7.56 2.87 6.24
CA ALA A 59 6.45 3.77 6.52
C ALA A 59 6.92 5.22 6.40
N SER A 60 6.27 5.95 5.49
CA SER A 60 6.45 7.39 5.30
C SER A 60 5.65 8.18 6.32
N GLN A 61 4.48 7.65 6.71
CA GLN A 61 3.60 8.24 7.72
C GLN A 61 2.90 7.14 8.52
N VAL A 62 2.63 7.43 9.79
CA VAL A 62 1.78 6.62 10.66
C VAL A 62 0.74 7.53 11.29
N CYS A 63 -0.54 7.22 11.08
CA CYS A 63 -1.66 8.03 11.57
C CYS A 63 -2.80 7.14 12.08
N ASP A 64 -3.72 7.74 12.83
CA ASP A 64 -4.93 7.08 13.35
C ASP A 64 -6.08 7.05 12.34
N ASP A 65 -6.13 8.02 11.42
CA ASP A 65 -7.12 8.09 10.35
C ASP A 65 -6.55 8.71 9.05
N VAL A 66 -7.28 8.55 7.92
CA VAL A 66 -6.95 9.13 6.61
C VAL A 66 -8.20 9.68 5.94
N GLU A 67 -8.15 10.97 5.61
CA GLU A 67 -9.13 11.62 4.74
C GLU A 67 -8.60 11.67 3.29
N LEU A 68 -9.42 11.23 2.33
CA LEU A 68 -9.09 11.27 0.91
C LEU A 68 -10.03 12.25 0.21
N ALA A 69 -9.46 13.17 -0.56
CA ALA A 69 -10.24 13.95 -1.51
C ALA A 69 -10.88 13.01 -2.55
N PRO A 70 -12.03 13.38 -3.14
CA PRO A 70 -12.58 12.65 -4.27
C PRO A 70 -11.53 12.48 -5.37
N GLY A 71 -11.32 11.24 -5.80
CA GLY A 71 -10.45 10.93 -6.92
C GLY A 71 -11.15 11.22 -8.25
N ASP A 72 -10.35 11.46 -9.28
CA ASP A 72 -10.82 11.44 -10.66
C ASP A 72 -10.88 9.98 -11.15
N ASP A 73 -11.88 9.66 -11.98
CA ASP A 73 -12.11 8.34 -12.55
C ASP A 73 -11.44 8.18 -13.93
N ASP A 74 -10.72 9.20 -14.42
CA ASP A 74 -10.01 9.19 -15.71
C ASP A 74 -9.11 7.95 -15.94
N TRP A 75 -8.53 7.40 -14.87
CA TRP A 75 -7.70 6.19 -14.90
C TRP A 75 -8.45 4.92 -15.36
N LEU A 76 -9.79 4.91 -15.34
CA LEU A 76 -10.60 3.79 -15.84
C LEU A 76 -10.65 3.72 -17.38
N ASN A 77 -10.23 4.79 -18.07
CA ASN A 77 -10.32 4.93 -19.52
C ASN A 77 -8.98 4.77 -20.25
N GLU A 78 -7.92 4.34 -19.55
CA GLU A 78 -6.62 3.99 -20.15
C GLU A 78 -6.58 2.58 -20.77
#